data_AF-A0A7S2HQH4-F1
#
_entry.id   AF-A0A7S2HQH4-F1
#
_cell.length_a   1.000
_cell.length_b   1.000
_cell.length_c   1.000
_cell.angle_alpha   90.00
_cell.angle_beta   90.00
_cell.angle_gamma   90.00
#
_symmetry.space_group_name_H-M   'P 1'
#
loop_
_entity.id
_entity.type
_entity.pdbx_description
1 polymer ?
#
loop_
_entity_poly.entity_id
_entity_poly.type
_entity_poly.pdbx_seq_one_letter_code
_entity_poly.pdbx_strand_id
1 'polypeptide(L)'
;AFDPMKSDIWSFGCVLHELLLGQKDFVDRWMIHFSHLLSRDASDMHRVDDFIEDIRLEVEITSEMIKGSSFHDLVMASLEMSPYLRSSAAEIMAHDWTSNGVINGRRLPSIPTKNPRRACIG
;
A
#
# COMPACT_ATOMS: atom_id res chain seq x y z
N ALA A 1 0.56 -11.95 12.72
CA ALA A 1 0.42 -10.99 13.85
C ALA A 1 0.00 -9.66 13.28
N PHE A 2 -0.82 -8.89 14.00
CA PHE A 2 -1.19 -7.53 13.58
C PHE A 2 0.03 -6.60 13.69
N ASP A 3 0.25 -5.78 12.67
CA ASP A 3 1.30 -4.75 12.64
C ASP A 3 0.64 -3.39 12.31
N PRO A 4 0.56 -2.46 13.28
CA PRO A 4 -0.10 -1.17 13.06
C PRO A 4 0.61 -0.32 12.01
N MET A 5 1.94 -0.39 11.92
CA MET A 5 2.67 0.40 10.92
C MET A 5 2.37 -0.09 9.51
N LYS A 6 2.24 -1.41 9.33
CA LYS A 6 1.83 -1.96 8.02
C LYS A 6 0.39 -1.58 7.70
N SER A 7 -0.50 -1.50 8.69
CA SER A 7 -1.85 -0.99 8.50
C SER A 7 -1.86 0.45 8.00
N ASP A 8 -1.03 1.32 8.56
CA ASP A 8 -0.91 2.72 8.10
C ASP A 8 -0.41 2.80 6.64
N ILE A 9 0.52 1.92 6.24
CA ILE A 9 0.98 1.86 4.84
C ILE A 9 -0.13 1.43 3.88
N TRP A 10 -1.00 0.52 4.31
CA TRP A 10 -2.19 0.17 3.52
C TRP A 10 -3.11 1.36 3.34
N SER A 11 -3.44 2.07 4.43
CA SER A 11 -4.27 3.27 4.37
C SER A 11 -3.64 4.36 3.50
N PHE A 12 -2.32 4.53 3.56
CA PHE A 12 -1.59 5.41 2.65
C PHE A 12 -1.77 4.98 1.18
N GLY A 13 -1.64 3.67 0.90
CA GLY A 13 -1.89 3.10 -0.42
C GLY A 13 -3.29 3.42 -0.95
N CYS A 14 -4.32 3.25 -0.13
CA CYS A 14 -5.71 3.59 -0.47
C CYS A 14 -5.83 5.07 -0.88
N VAL A 15 -5.33 5.98 -0.03
CA VAL A 15 -5.43 7.43 -0.27
C VAL A 15 -4.66 7.84 -1.53
N LEU A 16 -3.44 7.32 -1.72
CA LEU A 16 -2.65 7.62 -2.90
C LEU A 16 -3.34 7.13 -4.18
N HIS A 17 -3.91 5.92 -4.13
CA HIS A 17 -4.64 5.32 -5.24
C HIS A 17 -5.85 6.18 -5.63
N GLU A 18 -6.67 6.60 -4.66
CA GLU A 18 -7.81 7.50 -4.89
C GLU A 18 -7.41 8.85 -5.48
N LEU A 19 -6.31 9.44 -4.99
CA LEU A 19 -5.78 10.70 -5.50
C LEU A 19 -5.38 10.59 -6.97
N LEU A 20 -4.78 9.46 -7.37
CA LEU A 20 -4.34 9.23 -8.75
C LEU A 20 -5.52 8.97 -9.71
N LEU A 21 -6.58 8.32 -9.23
CA LEU A 21 -7.79 8.10 -10.01
C LEU A 21 -8.74 9.30 -10.02
N GLY A 22 -8.58 10.23 -9.07
CA GLY A 22 -9.49 11.37 -8.89
C GLY A 22 -10.89 10.96 -8.41
N GLN A 23 -11.01 9.79 -7.78
CA GLN A 23 -12.28 9.21 -7.32
C GLN A 23 -12.14 8.71 -5.87
N LYS A 24 -13.20 8.84 -5.07
CA LYS A 24 -13.25 8.38 -3.66
C LYS A 24 -13.86 6.99 -3.50
N ASP A 25 -14.02 6.28 -4.61
CA ASP A 25 -14.82 5.07 -4.59
C ASP A 25 -14.08 3.90 -3.94
N PHE A 26 -12.74 3.89 -3.95
CA PHE A 26 -11.98 2.74 -3.44
C PHE A 26 -12.18 2.58 -1.93
N VAL A 27 -12.11 3.67 -1.16
CA VAL A 27 -12.34 3.66 0.29
C VAL A 27 -13.76 3.23 0.62
N ASP A 28 -14.74 3.82 -0.07
CA ASP A 28 -16.14 3.52 0.18
C ASP A 28 -16.49 2.07 -0.18
N ARG A 29 -15.93 1.54 -1.29
CA ARG A 29 -16.14 0.16 -1.71
C ARG A 29 -15.57 -0.81 -0.67
N TRP A 30 -14.31 -0.70 -0.24
CA TRP A 30 -13.76 -1.64 0.75
C TRP A 30 -14.49 -1.54 2.10
N MET A 31 -14.93 -0.35 2.51
CA MET A 31 -15.69 -0.17 3.75
C MET A 31 -17.06 -0.86 3.72
N ILE A 32 -17.72 -0.91 2.56
CA ILE A 32 -18.96 -1.68 2.37
C ILE A 32 -18.69 -3.18 2.52
N HIS A 33 -17.66 -3.70 1.84
CA HIS A 33 -17.26 -5.11 1.95
C HIS A 33 -16.87 -5.47 3.41
N PHE A 34 -16.16 -4.58 4.10
CA PHE A 34 -15.77 -4.77 5.49
C PHE A 34 -16.97 -4.72 6.44
N SER A 35 -17.91 -3.81 6.23
CA SER A 35 -19.17 -3.74 6.98
C SER A 35 -20.00 -5.01 6.83
N HIS A 36 -20.05 -5.59 5.63
CA HIS A 36 -20.71 -6.87 5.38
C HIS A 36 -20.03 -8.03 6.12
N LEU A 37 -18.70 -8.01 6.24
CA LEU A 37 -17.94 -8.97 7.03
C LEU A 37 -18.25 -8.84 8.53
N LEU A 38 -18.29 -7.62 9.06
CA LEU A 38 -18.57 -7.34 10.48
C LEU A 38 -20.03 -7.62 10.90
N SER A 39 -20.98 -7.44 9.98
CA SER A 39 -22.42 -7.61 10.25
C SER A 39 -22.84 -9.09 10.33
N ARG A 40 -21.91 -10.02 10.10
CA ARG A 40 -22.16 -11.46 10.01
C ARG A 40 -21.15 -12.20 10.88
N ASP A 41 -21.55 -13.36 11.39
CA ASP A 41 -20.79 -14.12 12.38
C ASP A 41 -19.35 -14.38 11.88
N ALA A 42 -18.36 -13.75 12.53
CA ALA A 42 -16.97 -13.67 12.09
C ALA A 42 -16.21 -15.02 12.16
N SER A 43 -16.90 -16.08 12.59
CA SER A 43 -16.36 -17.44 12.63
C SER A 43 -16.28 -18.14 11.26
N ASP A 44 -16.88 -17.57 10.22
CA ASP A 44 -16.85 -18.14 8.87
C ASP A 44 -15.57 -17.76 8.11
N MET A 45 -14.53 -18.59 8.28
CA MET A 45 -13.20 -18.35 7.72
C MET A 45 -13.19 -18.26 6.18
N HIS A 46 -14.10 -18.99 5.48
CA HIS A 46 -14.18 -18.95 4.02
C HIS A 46 -14.57 -17.56 3.49
N ARG A 47 -15.33 -16.79 4.28
CA ARG A 47 -15.77 -15.45 3.90
C ARG A 47 -14.72 -14.37 4.08
N VAL A 48 -13.76 -14.60 4.99
CA VAL A 48 -12.59 -13.72 5.12
C VAL A 48 -11.72 -13.86 3.86
N ASP A 49 -11.58 -15.07 3.34
CA ASP A 49 -10.83 -15.32 2.09
C ASP A 49 -11.53 -14.69 0.89
N ASP A 50 -12.87 -14.81 0.78
CA ASP A 50 -13.65 -14.14 -0.27
C ASP A 50 -13.48 -12.61 -0.21
N PHE A 51 -13.54 -12.03 0.98
CA PHE A 51 -13.32 -10.59 1.20
C PHE A 51 -11.92 -10.14 0.76
N ILE A 52 -10.89 -10.94 1.08
CA ILE A 52 -9.51 -10.67 0.69
C ILE A 52 -9.38 -10.70 -0.84
N GLU A 53 -9.96 -11.69 -1.50
CA GLU A 53 -9.92 -11.79 -2.97
C GLU A 53 -10.70 -10.66 -3.65
N ASP A 54 -11.87 -10.27 -3.14
CA ASP A 54 -12.64 -9.13 -3.66
C ASP A 54 -11.79 -7.84 -3.66
N ILE A 55 -11.13 -7.55 -2.53
CA ILE A 55 -10.24 -6.38 -2.43
C ILE A 55 -9.05 -6.51 -3.38
N ARG A 56 -8.43 -7.69 -3.45
CA ARG A 56 -7.28 -7.93 -4.32
C ARG A 56 -7.62 -7.66 -5.78
N LEU A 57 -8.77 -8.16 -6.23
CA LEU A 57 -9.27 -7.98 -7.59
C LEU A 57 -9.57 -6.51 -7.89
N GLU A 58 -10.22 -5.80 -6.95
CA GLU A 58 -10.49 -4.36 -7.12
C GLU A 58 -9.18 -3.58 -7.27
N VAL A 59 -8.18 -3.82 -6.39
CA VAL A 59 -6.85 -3.18 -6.50
C VAL A 59 -6.21 -3.47 -7.85
N GLU A 60 -6.25 -4.71 -8.32
CA GLU A 60 -5.69 -5.09 -9.62
C GLU A 60 -6.37 -4.32 -10.76
N ILE A 61 -7.70 -4.36 -10.83
CA ILE A 61 -8.49 -3.67 -11.86
C ILE A 61 -8.21 -2.17 -11.86
N THR A 62 -8.22 -1.55 -10.69
CA THR A 62 -8.06 -0.09 -10.60
C THR A 62 -6.61 0.34 -10.79
N SER A 63 -5.63 -0.52 -10.46
CA SER A 63 -4.21 -0.26 -10.70
C SER A 63 -3.84 -0.23 -12.19
N GLU A 64 -4.57 -0.96 -13.04
CA GLU A 64 -4.35 -0.93 -14.49
C GLU A 64 -4.53 0.48 -15.08
N MET A 65 -5.40 1.31 -14.48
CA MET A 65 -5.61 2.69 -14.92
C MET A 65 -4.42 3.61 -14.66
N ILE A 66 -3.57 3.26 -13.71
CA ILE A 66 -2.35 4.02 -13.35
C ILE A 66 -1.07 3.30 -13.82
N LYS A 67 -1.21 2.20 -14.56
CA LYS A 67 -0.11 1.38 -15.05
C LYS A 67 0.79 2.17 -15.99
N GLY A 68 2.10 2.02 -15.79
CA GLY A 68 3.12 2.78 -16.52
C GLY A 68 3.38 4.20 -15.97
N SER A 69 2.61 4.66 -14.98
CA SER A 69 2.99 5.83 -14.21
C SER A 69 4.15 5.51 -13.26
N SER A 70 4.91 6.53 -12.86
CA SER A 70 5.94 6.41 -11.82
C SER A 70 5.37 6.09 -10.43
N PHE A 71 4.05 6.00 -10.27
CA PHE A 71 3.37 5.77 -9.01
C PHE A 71 2.84 4.35 -8.87
N HIS A 72 2.69 3.63 -9.99
CA HIS A 72 2.12 2.30 -10.01
C HIS A 72 2.81 1.37 -9.01
N ASP A 73 4.14 1.28 -9.06
CA ASP A 73 4.91 0.38 -8.20
C ASP A 73 4.81 0.79 -6.72
N LEU A 74 4.72 2.09 -6.43
CA LEU A 74 4.53 2.61 -5.08
C LEU A 74 3.16 2.23 -4.50
N VAL A 75 2.12 2.33 -5.31
CA VAL A 75 0.75 1.95 -4.96
C VAL A 75 0.67 0.45 -4.71
N MET A 76 1.21 -0.37 -5.62
CA MET A 76 1.19 -1.83 -5.47
C MET A 76 2.00 -2.29 -4.26
N ALA A 77 3.15 -1.66 -3.98
CA ALA A 77 3.94 -1.97 -2.79
C ALA A 77 3.24 -1.58 -1.47
N SER A 78 2.32 -0.62 -1.51
CA SER A 78 1.53 -0.18 -0.36
C SER A 78 0.25 -1.01 -0.16
N LEU A 79 -0.38 -1.42 -1.26
CA LEU A 79 -1.60 -2.24 -1.32
C LEU A 79 -1.32 -3.75 -1.41
N GLU A 80 -0.14 -4.18 -0.97
CA GLU A 80 0.17 -5.59 -0.80
C GLU A 80 -0.68 -6.18 0.34
N MET A 81 -1.44 -7.24 0.04
CA MET A 81 -2.37 -7.86 0.98
C MET A 81 -1.63 -8.48 2.17
N SER A 82 -0.46 -9.06 1.95
CA SER A 82 0.38 -9.62 3.01
C SER A 82 1.14 -8.52 3.77
N PRO A 83 0.88 -8.29 5.06
CA PRO A 83 1.59 -7.25 5.82
C PRO A 83 3.10 -7.45 5.87
N TYR A 84 3.58 -8.70 5.75
CA TYR A 84 5.01 -9.02 5.76
C TYR A 84 5.71 -8.67 4.46
N LEU A 85 4.99 -8.67 3.33
CA LEU A 85 5.52 -8.33 2.01
C LEU A 85 5.32 -6.85 1.68
N ARG A 86 4.33 -6.20 2.31
CA ARG A 86 4.06 -4.78 2.15
C ARG A 86 5.28 -3.95 2.52
N SER A 87 5.56 -2.90 1.75
CA SER A 87 6.70 -2.01 2.04
C SER A 87 6.57 -1.32 3.40
N SER A 88 7.69 -0.95 3.99
CA SER A 88 7.76 -0.04 5.14
C SER A 88 7.71 1.42 4.71
N ALA A 89 7.39 2.32 5.64
CA ALA A 89 7.44 3.76 5.38
C ALA A 89 8.81 4.22 4.85
N ALA A 90 9.90 3.65 5.36
CA ALA A 90 11.25 3.99 4.92
C ALA A 90 11.50 3.59 3.45
N GLU A 91 11.00 2.43 3.02
CA GLU A 91 11.10 1.97 1.63
C GLU A 91 10.23 2.81 0.69
N ILE A 92 9.00 3.14 1.10
CA ILE A 92 8.10 4.07 0.39
C ILE A 92 8.76 5.44 0.19
N MET A 93 9.44 5.95 1.22
CA MET A 93 10.16 7.24 1.18
C MET A 93 11.48 7.19 0.40
N ALA A 94 12.00 6.00 0.10
CA ALA A 94 13.18 5.81 -0.72
C ALA A 94 12.84 5.69 -2.22
N HIS A 95 11.56 5.49 -2.56
CA HIS A 95 11.08 5.39 -3.94
C HIS A 95 11.43 6.64 -4.75
N ASP A 96 11.74 6.51 -6.04
CA ASP A 96 12.26 7.62 -6.88
C ASP A 96 11.36 8.87 -6.86
N TRP A 97 10.05 8.66 -6.77
CA TRP A 97 9.08 9.75 -6.66
C TRP A 97 9.24 10.59 -5.38
N THR A 98 9.56 9.96 -4.25
CA THR A 98 9.74 10.62 -2.95
C THR A 98 11.19 11.04 -2.71
N SER A 99 12.15 10.24 -3.14
CA SER A 99 13.58 10.42 -2.88
C SER A 99 14.26 11.49 -3.75
N ASN A 100 13.74 11.74 -4.96
CA ASN A 100 14.15 12.87 -5.79
C ASN A 100 13.23 14.10 -5.65
N GLY A 101 12.22 14.01 -4.78
CA GLY A 101 11.23 15.06 -4.55
C GLY A 101 11.84 16.30 -3.91
N VAL A 102 11.86 17.41 -4.65
CA VAL A 102 12.03 18.74 -4.08
C VAL A 102 10.67 19.14 -3.50
N ILE A 103 10.51 19.03 -2.18
CA ILE A 103 9.29 19.48 -1.51
C ILE A 103 9.50 20.96 -1.15
N ASN A 104 8.66 21.85 -1.68
CA ASN A 104 8.73 23.29 -1.44
C ASN A 104 10.13 23.91 -1.67
N GLY A 105 10.80 23.50 -2.75
CA GLY A 105 12.15 24.01 -3.07
C GLY A 105 13.28 23.43 -2.22
N ARG A 106 12.99 22.51 -1.29
CA ARG A 106 13.99 21.84 -0.45
C ARG A 106 14.14 20.39 -0.86
N ARG A 107 15.37 20.00 -1.21
CA ARG A 107 15.71 18.59 -1.41
C ARG A 107 15.69 17.91 -0.05
N LEU A 108 14.89 16.85 0.11
CA LEU A 108 14.89 16.07 1.34
C LEU A 108 16.29 15.47 1.56
N PRO A 109 16.78 15.41 2.81
CA PRO A 109 18.02 14.70 3.10
C PRO A 109 17.84 13.24 2.69
N SER A 110 18.74 12.72 1.86
CA SER A 110 18.69 11.34 1.41
C SER A 110 18.79 10.41 2.62
N ILE A 111 17.79 9.55 2.81
CA ILE A 111 17.84 8.52 3.85
C ILE A 111 19.02 7.59 3.51
N PRO A 112 20.00 7.39 4.41
CA PRO A 112 21.10 6.47 4.16
C PRO A 112 20.53 5.07 3.93
N THR A 113 20.66 4.55 2.71
CA THR A 113 20.34 3.15 2.43
C THR A 113 21.36 2.29 3.16
N LYS A 114 20.95 1.66 4.27
CA LYS A 114 21.74 0.59 4.89
C LYS A 114 21.79 -0.56 3.89
N ASN A 115 22.85 -0.60 3.10
CA ASN A 115 23.11 -1.66 2.15
C ASN A 115 23.41 -2.95 2.94
N PRO A 116 22.54 -3.98 2.95
CA PRO A 116 22.71 -5.15 3.82
C PRO A 116 23.87 -6.07 3.38
N ARG A 117 24.57 -5.76 2.27
CA ARG A 117 25.58 -6.63 1.67
C ARG A 117 27.05 -6.33 2.04
N ARG A 118 27.33 -5.55 3.07
CA ARG A 118 28.73 -5.21 3.45
C ARG A 118 29.18 -5.64 4.85
N ALA A 119 28.36 -6.33 5.63
CA ALA A 119 28.74 -6.80 6.96
C ALA A 119 29.15 -8.29 6.94
N CYS A 120 30.21 -8.65 6.21
CA CYS A 120 30.83 -9.98 6.27
C CYS A 120 32.24 -9.99 5.62
N ILE A 121 33.14 -9.05 5.95
CA ILE A 121 34.59 -9.27 5.82
C ILE A 121 35.29 -8.41 6.87
N GLY A 122 35.84 -9.06 7.90
CA GLY A 122 36.55 -8.44 9.01
C GLY A 122 36.83 -9.47 10.09
#